data_AF-A0A7C2LC52-F1
#
_entry.id   AF-A0A7C2LC52-F1
#
_cell.length_a   1.000
_cell.length_b   1.000
_cell.length_c   1.000
_cell.angle_alpha   90.00
_cell.angle_beta   90.00
_cell.angle_gamma   90.00
#
_symmetry.space_group_name_H-M   'P 1'
#
loop_
_entity.id
_entity.type
_entity.pdbx_description
1 polymer ?
#
loop_
_entity_poly.entity_id
_entity_poly.type
_entity_poly.pdbx_seq_one_letter_code
_entity_poly.pdbx_strand_id
1 'polypeptide(L)'
;MLHSVEDIIRALQEHPDWREPLLNALLTDQYRQLPTRADRLEEALARLAEESAKTDQRLAEMAARMEESRRETDQRLRELSEKTDQRLAEMAARMEESRRETDQRLRELSEKTDQRLAEMAARMEESRRETDQRLRELSEKTDQRLAEMAARMEESRRETDRRFAEMAARMEESRRETDRRFAEMAARMEESRRETDQRFAEMAARMEESRRETDRRFAEITTDLRALTETVRNLIRRFDSELGSVKGMTLEMLYRDNATTILGKHFRNLRLVDRGQYLQEMLDQHPITDNEWKQLVSSDVMVQGVHRLTGKEYLMVWEVSWVIDDHDVERAADRAEILRQWQANALPVVAGKVLTASAHQAAQERGVLVILDSEVLEQTAPA
;
A
#
# COMPACT_ATOMS: atom_id res chain seq x y z
N MET A 1 -58.66 219.69 -51.83
CA MET A 1 -57.67 218.90 -52.57
C MET A 1 -56.77 218.21 -51.56
N LEU A 2 -56.53 216.91 -51.71
CA LEU A 2 -55.61 216.11 -50.88
C LEU A 2 -54.28 216.01 -51.64
N HIS A 3 -53.14 216.39 -51.04
CA HIS A 3 -51.85 216.53 -51.74
C HIS A 3 -50.70 215.68 -51.14
N SER A 4 -50.90 215.00 -49.99
CA SER A 4 -49.92 214.04 -49.44
C SER A 4 -50.55 212.81 -48.76
N VAL A 5 -49.74 211.81 -48.45
CA VAL A 5 -50.16 210.63 -47.66
C VAL A 5 -50.55 211.04 -46.24
N GLU A 6 -49.86 212.03 -45.63
CA GLU A 6 -50.30 212.61 -44.35
C GLU A 6 -51.69 213.27 -44.43
N ASP A 7 -52.08 213.84 -45.58
CA ASP A 7 -53.44 214.38 -45.77
C ASP A 7 -54.49 213.26 -45.79
N ILE A 8 -54.17 212.11 -46.40
CA ILE A 8 -55.05 210.92 -46.40
C ILE A 8 -55.17 210.36 -44.97
N ILE A 9 -54.08 210.28 -44.21
CA ILE A 9 -54.11 209.81 -42.80
C ILE A 9 -54.96 210.75 -41.94
N ARG A 10 -54.81 212.08 -42.10
CA ARG A 10 -55.59 213.06 -41.36
C ARG A 10 -57.09 212.96 -41.68
N ALA A 11 -57.43 212.80 -42.96
CA ALA A 11 -58.81 212.56 -43.39
C ALA A 11 -59.41 211.26 -42.83
N LEU A 12 -58.62 210.18 -42.74
CA LEU A 12 -59.04 208.91 -42.12
C LEU A 12 -59.13 208.97 -40.58
N GLN A 13 -58.52 209.96 -39.94
CA GLN A 13 -58.67 210.21 -38.51
C GLN A 13 -59.94 211.03 -38.21
N GLU A 14 -60.24 212.04 -39.03
CA GLU A 14 -61.45 212.86 -38.92
C GLU A 14 -62.73 212.12 -39.39
N HIS A 15 -62.61 211.22 -40.37
CA HIS A 15 -63.69 210.37 -40.86
C HIS A 15 -63.33 208.88 -40.70
N PRO A 16 -63.62 208.27 -39.54
CA PRO A 16 -63.34 206.85 -39.27
C PRO A 16 -63.99 205.91 -40.29
N ASP A 17 -65.15 206.29 -40.80
CA ASP A 17 -65.95 205.53 -41.77
C ASP A 17 -65.23 205.29 -43.10
N TRP A 18 -64.15 206.05 -43.40
CA TRP A 18 -63.38 205.92 -44.64
C TRP A 18 -62.21 204.92 -44.54
N ARG A 19 -61.89 204.42 -43.35
CA ARG A 19 -60.80 203.43 -43.16
C ARG A 19 -61.10 202.10 -43.82
N GLU A 20 -62.32 201.59 -43.63
CA GLU A 20 -62.74 200.30 -44.17
C GLU A 20 -62.78 200.30 -45.71
N PRO A 21 -63.35 201.32 -46.38
CA PRO A 21 -63.29 201.44 -47.85
C PRO A 21 -61.87 201.52 -48.41
N LEU A 22 -60.96 202.29 -47.77
CA LEU A 22 -59.58 202.43 -48.25
C LEU A 22 -58.76 201.16 -48.05
N LEU A 23 -58.92 200.47 -46.91
CA LEU A 23 -58.34 199.15 -46.67
C LEU A 23 -58.83 198.13 -47.70
N ASN A 24 -60.10 198.19 -48.08
CA ASN A 24 -60.68 197.32 -49.10
C ASN A 24 -60.14 197.58 -50.52
N ALA A 25 -59.71 198.80 -50.84
CA ALA A 25 -59.12 199.14 -52.15
C ALA A 25 -57.62 198.81 -52.24
N LEU A 26 -56.88 198.90 -51.13
CA LEU A 26 -55.43 198.69 -51.08
C LEU A 26 -55.04 197.20 -50.88
N LEU A 27 -55.88 196.40 -50.22
CA LEU A 27 -55.55 195.01 -49.90
C LEU A 27 -56.11 194.02 -50.92
N THR A 28 -55.23 193.23 -51.53
CA THR A 28 -55.60 192.04 -52.31
C THR A 28 -56.21 190.95 -51.41
N ASP A 29 -57.09 190.11 -51.96
CA ASP A 29 -57.78 189.03 -51.22
C ASP A 29 -56.85 188.16 -50.37
N GLN A 30 -55.61 187.94 -50.83
CA GLN A 30 -54.60 187.15 -50.12
C GLN A 30 -54.25 187.71 -48.73
N TYR A 31 -54.20 189.04 -48.58
CA TYR A 31 -53.87 189.69 -47.30
C TYR A 31 -55.09 189.83 -46.41
N ARG A 32 -56.30 189.83 -47.00
CA ARG A 32 -57.57 189.87 -46.27
C ARG A 32 -57.86 188.56 -45.52
N GLN A 33 -57.36 187.43 -46.01
CA GLN A 33 -57.54 186.10 -45.41
C GLN A 33 -56.48 185.71 -44.37
N LEU A 34 -55.44 186.55 -44.13
CA LEU A 34 -54.36 186.24 -43.19
C LEU A 34 -54.85 185.97 -41.75
N PRO A 35 -55.75 186.76 -41.16
CA PRO A 35 -56.27 186.49 -39.82
C PRO A 35 -56.92 185.10 -39.75
N THR A 36 -57.77 184.78 -40.73
CA THR A 36 -58.45 183.47 -40.79
C THR A 36 -57.48 182.31 -40.99
N ARG A 37 -56.36 182.51 -41.72
CA ARG A 37 -55.31 181.50 -41.85
C ARG A 37 -54.52 181.34 -40.56
N ALA A 38 -54.25 182.43 -39.84
CA ALA A 38 -53.60 182.39 -38.53
C ALA A 38 -54.47 181.65 -37.51
N ASP A 39 -55.77 181.95 -37.44
CA ASP A 39 -56.73 181.25 -36.55
C ASP A 39 -56.78 179.74 -36.85
N ARG A 40 -56.83 179.34 -38.13
CA ARG A 40 -56.79 177.92 -38.52
C ARG A 40 -55.48 177.24 -38.12
N LEU A 41 -54.37 177.97 -38.14
CA LEU A 41 -53.05 177.44 -37.81
C LEU A 41 -52.88 177.32 -36.29
N GLU A 42 -53.39 178.28 -35.52
CA GLU A 42 -53.52 178.18 -34.07
C GLU A 42 -54.41 177.00 -33.67
N GLU A 43 -55.55 176.81 -34.34
CA GLU A 43 -56.45 175.68 -34.07
C GLU A 43 -55.80 174.33 -34.43
N ALA A 44 -55.04 174.27 -35.54
CA ALA A 44 -54.28 173.06 -35.91
C ALA A 44 -53.15 172.76 -34.92
N LEU A 45 -52.43 173.78 -34.45
CA LEU A 45 -51.38 173.63 -33.43
C LEU A 45 -51.97 173.20 -32.08
N ALA A 46 -53.13 173.76 -31.69
CA ALA A 46 -53.83 173.34 -30.49
C ALA A 46 -54.28 171.87 -30.57
N ARG A 47 -54.84 171.44 -31.71
CA ARG A 47 -55.21 170.03 -31.94
C ARG A 47 -53.99 169.10 -31.91
N LEU A 48 -52.88 169.50 -32.54
CA LEU A 48 -51.64 168.71 -32.53
C LEU A 48 -51.04 168.61 -31.12
N ALA A 49 -51.06 169.69 -30.34
CA ALA A 49 -50.62 169.68 -28.95
C ALA A 49 -51.51 168.75 -28.09
N GLU A 50 -52.83 168.77 -28.31
CA GLU A 50 -53.76 167.86 -27.64
C GLU A 50 -53.54 166.39 -28.05
N GLU A 51 -53.31 166.12 -29.33
CA GLU A 51 -52.96 164.78 -29.82
C GLU A 51 -51.62 164.29 -29.26
N SER A 52 -50.60 165.17 -29.24
CA SER A 52 -49.28 164.88 -28.65
C SER A 52 -49.41 164.51 -27.18
N ALA A 53 -50.17 165.30 -26.40
CA ALA A 53 -50.42 165.02 -25.00
C ALA A 53 -51.15 163.68 -24.79
N LYS A 54 -52.12 163.34 -25.67
CA LYS A 54 -52.80 162.02 -25.65
C LYS A 54 -51.84 160.88 -25.99
N THR A 55 -50.91 161.06 -26.93
CA THR A 55 -49.87 160.05 -27.22
C THR A 55 -48.88 159.87 -26.09
N ASP A 56 -48.43 160.96 -25.46
CA ASP A 56 -47.51 160.90 -24.31
C ASP A 56 -48.17 160.19 -23.13
N GLN A 57 -49.45 160.46 -22.89
CA GLN A 57 -50.24 159.73 -21.89
C GLN A 57 -50.32 158.23 -22.22
N ARG A 58 -50.62 157.86 -23.47
CA ARG A 58 -50.66 156.44 -23.89
C ARG A 58 -49.30 155.74 -23.75
N LEU A 59 -48.21 156.42 -24.08
CA LEU A 59 -46.86 155.90 -23.91
C LEU A 59 -46.50 155.73 -22.43
N ALA A 60 -46.88 156.68 -21.58
CA ALA A 60 -46.68 156.57 -20.13
C ALA A 60 -47.49 155.39 -19.54
N GLU A 61 -48.74 155.22 -19.94
CA GLU A 61 -49.57 154.08 -19.54
C GLU A 61 -48.99 152.74 -20.04
N MET A 62 -48.49 152.69 -21.27
CA MET A 62 -47.85 151.48 -21.81
C MET A 62 -46.54 151.16 -21.08
N ALA A 63 -45.70 152.17 -20.78
CA ALA A 63 -44.47 151.99 -20.02
C ALA A 63 -44.75 151.48 -18.60
N ALA A 64 -45.79 152.02 -17.93
CA ALA A 64 -46.22 151.55 -16.62
C ALA A 64 -46.69 150.08 -16.67
N ARG A 65 -47.50 149.70 -17.68
CA ARG A 65 -47.93 148.30 -17.88
C ARG A 65 -46.77 147.36 -18.17
N MET A 66 -45.78 147.79 -18.96
CA MET A 66 -44.59 146.99 -19.23
C MET A 66 -43.72 146.80 -17.99
N GLU A 67 -43.55 147.83 -17.18
CA GLU A 67 -42.81 147.75 -15.92
C GLU A 67 -43.53 146.85 -14.90
N GLU A 68 -44.86 146.93 -14.82
CA GLU A 68 -45.68 146.03 -14.00
C GLU A 68 -45.55 144.57 -14.47
N SER A 69 -45.72 144.31 -15.77
CA SER A 69 -45.56 142.96 -16.34
C SER A 69 -44.15 142.40 -16.11
N ARG A 70 -43.11 143.23 -16.23
CA ARG A 70 -41.73 142.84 -15.95
C ARG A 70 -41.55 142.45 -14.48
N ARG A 71 -42.11 143.20 -13.54
CA ARG A 71 -42.08 142.87 -12.11
C ARG A 71 -42.79 141.56 -11.82
N GLU A 72 -43.94 141.32 -12.43
CA GLU A 72 -44.64 140.03 -12.31
C GLU A 72 -43.80 138.87 -12.87
N THR A 73 -43.15 139.05 -14.02
CA THR A 73 -42.28 138.00 -14.58
C THR A 73 -41.05 137.74 -13.70
N ASP A 74 -40.41 138.79 -13.17
CA ASP A 74 -39.26 138.65 -12.28
C ASP A 74 -39.67 137.95 -10.98
N GLN A 75 -40.86 138.27 -10.44
CA GLN A 75 -41.41 137.59 -9.28
C GLN A 75 -41.69 136.10 -9.58
N ARG A 76 -42.35 135.79 -10.70
CA ARG A 76 -42.61 134.40 -11.11
C ARG A 76 -41.34 133.61 -11.34
N LEU A 77 -40.30 134.22 -11.92
CA LEU A 77 -38.99 133.59 -12.12
C LEU A 77 -38.31 133.30 -10.79
N ARG A 78 -38.36 134.23 -9.82
CA ARG A 78 -37.83 134.00 -8.46
C ARG A 78 -38.57 132.86 -7.76
N GLU A 79 -39.90 132.88 -7.77
CA GLU A 79 -40.72 131.81 -7.17
C GLU A 79 -40.47 130.44 -7.81
N LEU A 80 -40.28 130.38 -9.14
CA LEU A 80 -39.93 129.15 -9.84
C LEU A 80 -38.51 128.69 -9.51
N SER A 81 -37.54 129.61 -9.42
CA SER A 81 -36.16 129.28 -9.03
C SER A 81 -36.14 128.69 -7.62
N GLU A 82 -36.80 129.34 -6.66
CA GLU A 82 -36.88 128.88 -5.27
C GLU A 82 -37.54 127.49 -5.18
N LYS A 83 -38.64 127.26 -5.91
CA LYS A 83 -39.27 125.92 -5.98
C LYS A 83 -38.35 124.86 -6.61
N THR A 84 -37.55 125.25 -7.59
CA THR A 84 -36.61 124.34 -8.25
C THR A 84 -35.45 124.00 -7.32
N ASP A 85 -34.89 124.98 -6.63
CA ASP A 85 -33.83 124.79 -5.64
C ASP A 85 -34.30 123.93 -4.46
N GLN A 86 -35.53 124.16 -3.97
CA GLN A 86 -36.16 123.33 -2.95
C GLN A 86 -36.31 121.87 -3.42
N ARG A 87 -36.83 121.64 -4.64
CA ARG A 87 -36.97 120.28 -5.20
C ARG A 87 -35.63 119.59 -5.39
N LEU A 88 -34.60 120.31 -5.84
CA LEU A 88 -33.25 119.76 -5.99
C LEU A 88 -32.65 119.39 -4.63
N ALA A 89 -32.84 120.23 -3.60
CA ALA A 89 -32.40 119.93 -2.24
C ALA A 89 -33.13 118.70 -1.66
N GLU A 90 -34.46 118.60 -1.85
CA GLU A 90 -35.24 117.44 -1.42
C GLU A 90 -34.82 116.16 -2.14
N MET A 91 -34.58 116.22 -3.45
CA MET A 91 -34.09 115.07 -4.22
C MET A 91 -32.69 114.64 -3.76
N ALA A 92 -31.77 115.59 -3.53
CA ALA A 92 -30.44 115.29 -3.02
C ALA A 92 -30.50 114.63 -1.64
N ALA A 93 -31.36 115.13 -0.74
CA ALA A 93 -31.56 114.54 0.58
C ALA A 93 -32.11 113.11 0.49
N ARG A 94 -33.12 112.87 -0.35
CA ARG A 94 -33.68 111.52 -0.58
C ARG A 94 -32.67 110.55 -1.19
N MET A 95 -31.84 111.02 -2.11
CA MET A 95 -30.78 110.18 -2.70
C MET A 95 -29.71 109.82 -1.67
N GLU A 96 -29.30 110.77 -0.82
CA GLU A 96 -28.34 110.52 0.25
C GLU A 96 -28.90 109.56 1.30
N GLU A 97 -30.18 109.69 1.65
CA GLU A 97 -30.87 108.75 2.54
C GLU A 97 -30.93 107.34 1.94
N SER A 98 -31.38 107.20 0.69
CA SER A 98 -31.43 105.90 0.00
C SER A 98 -30.03 105.26 -0.14
N ARG A 99 -28.99 106.07 -0.37
CA ARG A 99 -27.60 105.62 -0.40
C ARG A 99 -27.15 105.08 0.96
N ARG A 100 -27.50 105.77 2.05
CA ARG A 100 -27.18 105.29 3.41
C ARG A 100 -27.90 103.98 3.75
N GLU A 101 -29.17 103.86 3.38
CA GLU A 101 -29.92 102.61 3.57
C GLU A 101 -29.32 101.45 2.77
N THR A 102 -28.90 101.70 1.53
CA THR A 102 -28.27 100.66 0.69
C THR A 102 -26.89 100.27 1.22
N ASP A 103 -26.07 101.23 1.63
CA ASP A 103 -24.78 100.95 2.27
C ASP A 103 -24.97 100.15 3.57
N GLN A 104 -25.98 100.49 4.38
CA GLN A 104 -26.31 99.73 5.59
C GLN A 104 -26.75 98.30 5.27
N ARG A 105 -27.67 98.11 4.32
CA ARG A 105 -28.11 96.77 3.89
C ARG A 105 -26.97 95.93 3.33
N LEU A 106 -26.05 96.53 2.58
CA LEU A 106 -24.86 95.85 2.06
C LEU A 106 -23.93 95.41 3.19
N ARG A 107 -23.70 96.26 4.20
CA ARG A 107 -22.91 95.88 5.39
C ARG A 107 -23.55 94.73 6.16
N GLU A 108 -24.85 94.82 6.44
CA GLU A 108 -25.58 93.77 7.14
C GLU A 108 -25.57 92.43 6.37
N LEU A 109 -25.68 92.48 5.04
CA LEU A 109 -25.58 91.29 4.19
C LEU A 109 -24.16 90.72 4.18
N SER A 110 -23.12 91.56 4.11
CA SER A 110 -21.73 91.12 4.19
C SER A 110 -21.45 90.42 5.52
N GLU A 111 -21.83 91.04 6.64
CA GLU A 111 -21.64 90.47 7.98
C GLU A 111 -22.36 89.12 8.14
N LYS A 112 -23.61 89.00 7.67
CA LYS A 112 -24.34 87.71 7.68
C LYS A 112 -23.67 86.66 6.80
N THR A 113 -23.07 87.07 5.69
CA THR A 113 -22.36 86.16 4.78
C THR A 113 -21.06 85.68 5.43
N ASP A 114 -20.28 86.58 6.03
CA ASP A 114 -19.05 86.25 6.74
C ASP A 114 -19.31 85.33 7.94
N GLN A 115 -20.37 85.59 8.71
CA GLN A 115 -20.81 84.72 9.80
C GLN A 115 -21.17 83.32 9.31
N ARG A 116 -21.97 83.20 8.23
CA ARG A 116 -22.33 81.90 7.65
C ARG A 116 -21.13 81.14 7.11
N LEU A 117 -20.18 81.84 6.48
CA LEU A 117 -18.94 81.23 6.01
C LEU A 117 -18.08 80.72 7.17
N ALA A 118 -17.97 81.49 8.25
CA ALA A 118 -17.26 81.09 9.45
C ALA A 118 -17.91 79.86 10.12
N GLU A 119 -19.24 79.85 10.24
CA GLU A 119 -19.99 78.70 10.79
C GLU A 119 -19.82 77.44 9.92
N MET A 120 -19.89 77.58 8.59
CA MET A 120 -19.66 76.45 7.67
C MET A 120 -18.23 75.93 7.78
N ALA A 121 -17.23 76.81 7.85
CA ALA A 121 -15.84 76.42 8.03
C ALA A 121 -15.62 75.67 9.36
N ALA A 122 -16.21 76.16 10.45
CA ALA A 122 -16.15 75.51 11.75
C ALA A 122 -16.80 74.11 11.74
N ARG A 123 -17.99 73.97 11.14
CA ARG A 123 -18.68 72.67 10.99
C ARG A 123 -17.90 71.68 10.13
N MET A 124 -17.26 72.15 9.05
CA MET A 124 -16.43 71.30 8.20
C MET A 124 -15.19 70.82 8.94
N GLU A 125 -14.54 71.68 9.71
CA GLU A 125 -13.38 71.32 10.51
C GLU A 125 -13.75 70.33 11.63
N GLU A 126 -14.89 70.51 12.29
CA GLU A 126 -15.42 69.57 13.28
C GLU A 126 -15.72 68.20 12.64
N SER A 127 -16.46 68.16 11.54
CA SER A 127 -16.77 66.92 10.82
C SER A 127 -15.50 66.21 10.33
N ARG A 128 -14.49 66.96 9.88
CA ARG A 128 -13.19 66.41 9.49
C ARG A 128 -12.49 65.75 10.67
N ARG A 129 -12.47 66.40 11.85
CA ARG A 129 -11.88 65.83 13.07
C ARG A 129 -12.59 64.57 13.52
N GLU A 130 -13.92 64.55 13.50
CA GLU A 130 -14.68 63.33 13.81
C GLU A 130 -14.36 62.19 12.83
N THR A 131 -14.22 62.51 11.55
CA THR A 131 -13.88 61.52 10.52
C THR A 131 -12.47 60.97 10.72
N ASP A 132 -11.49 61.85 10.98
CA ASP A 132 -10.12 61.47 11.28
C ASP A 132 -10.04 60.61 12.56
N GLN A 133 -10.81 60.94 13.59
CA GLN A 133 -10.89 60.15 14.81
C GLN A 133 -11.49 58.76 14.54
N ARG A 134 -12.63 58.68 13.82
CA ARG A 134 -13.24 57.39 13.46
C ARG A 134 -12.32 56.53 12.62
N LEU A 135 -11.56 57.12 11.70
CA LEU A 135 -10.58 56.41 10.89
C LEU A 135 -9.44 55.85 11.75
N ARG A 136 -8.94 56.61 12.73
CA ARG A 136 -7.91 56.13 13.68
C ARG A 136 -8.43 54.98 14.52
N GLU A 137 -9.61 55.11 15.12
CA GLU A 137 -10.24 54.05 15.92
C GLU A 137 -10.47 52.77 15.12
N LEU A 138 -10.92 52.89 13.85
CA LEU A 138 -11.07 51.75 12.96
C LEU A 138 -9.73 51.11 12.59
N SER A 139 -8.69 51.91 12.35
CA SER A 139 -7.34 51.41 12.07
C SER A 139 -6.80 50.62 13.26
N GLU A 140 -6.84 51.20 14.45
CA GLU A 140 -6.38 50.56 15.69
C GLU A 140 -7.12 49.24 15.96
N LYS A 141 -8.44 49.23 15.80
CA LYS A 141 -9.24 48.00 15.94
C LYS A 141 -8.91 46.95 14.88
N THR A 142 -8.54 47.37 13.68
CA THR A 142 -8.13 46.47 12.61
C THR A 142 -6.75 45.88 12.91
N ASP A 143 -5.80 46.69 13.35
CA ASP A 143 -4.46 46.26 13.75
C ASP A 143 -4.52 45.29 14.94
N GLN A 144 -5.35 45.57 15.94
CA GLN A 144 -5.59 44.67 17.07
C GLN A 144 -6.15 43.31 16.61
N ARG A 145 -7.16 43.31 15.74
CA ARG A 145 -7.73 42.06 15.18
C ARG A 145 -6.72 41.27 14.37
N LEU A 146 -5.89 41.94 13.57
CA LEU A 146 -4.82 41.28 12.81
C LEU A 146 -3.78 40.66 13.74
N ALA A 147 -3.39 41.37 14.81
CA ALA A 147 -2.47 40.86 15.82
C ALA A 147 -3.05 39.64 16.57
N GLU A 148 -4.32 39.68 16.96
CA GLU A 148 -5.01 38.55 17.60
C GLU A 148 -5.11 37.34 16.67
N MET A 149 -5.45 37.55 15.40
CA MET A 149 -5.48 36.47 14.40
C MET A 149 -4.10 35.85 14.19
N ALA A 150 -3.05 36.68 14.08
CA ALA A 150 -1.67 36.20 13.94
C ALA A 150 -1.24 35.37 15.17
N ALA A 151 -1.56 35.83 16.38
CA ALA A 151 -1.27 35.11 17.61
C ALA A 151 -2.01 33.75 17.68
N ARG A 152 -3.30 33.71 17.33
CA ARG A 152 -4.08 32.45 17.26
C ARG A 152 -3.54 31.48 16.22
N MET A 153 -3.13 31.98 15.05
CA MET A 153 -2.53 31.14 14.01
C MET A 153 -1.20 30.55 14.46
N GLU A 154 -0.36 31.34 15.13
CA GLU A 154 0.92 30.88 15.68
C GLU A 154 0.71 29.84 16.79
N GLU A 155 -0.26 30.04 17.68
CA GLU A 155 -0.64 29.07 18.71
C GLU A 155 -1.14 27.75 18.09
N SER A 156 -2.05 27.83 17.10
CA SER A 156 -2.55 26.65 16.40
C SER A 156 -1.45 25.90 15.64
N ARG A 157 -0.49 26.61 15.04
CA ARG A 157 0.70 26.00 14.43
C ARG A 157 1.53 25.25 15.46
N ARG A 158 1.83 25.86 16.61
CA ARG A 158 2.59 25.20 17.69
C ARG A 158 1.88 23.98 18.25
N GLU A 159 0.57 24.03 18.41
CA GLU A 159 -0.21 22.86 18.83
C GLU A 159 -0.13 21.73 17.78
N THR A 160 -0.22 22.09 16.51
CA THR A 160 -0.10 21.15 15.39
C THR A 160 1.28 20.51 15.35
N ASP A 161 2.35 21.31 15.47
CA ASP A 161 3.74 20.83 15.53
C ASP A 161 3.96 19.89 16.71
N ARG A 162 3.41 20.20 17.89
CA ARG A 162 3.44 19.31 19.05
C ARG A 162 2.74 17.99 18.79
N ARG A 163 1.53 18.01 18.22
CA ARG A 163 0.79 16.79 17.88
C ARG A 163 1.54 15.93 16.87
N PHE A 164 2.20 16.55 15.89
CA PHE A 164 3.05 15.82 14.93
C PHE A 164 4.27 15.20 15.61
N ALA A 165 4.95 15.94 16.51
CA ALA A 165 6.08 15.41 17.26
C ALA A 165 5.68 14.22 18.16
N GLU A 166 4.55 14.32 18.86
CA GLU A 166 4.01 13.23 19.66
C GLU A 166 3.65 12.00 18.82
N MET A 167 3.03 12.20 17.65
CA MET A 167 2.71 11.11 16.73
C MET A 167 3.97 10.44 16.19
N ALA A 168 5.00 11.22 15.81
CA ALA A 168 6.27 10.70 15.36
C ALA A 168 6.96 9.85 16.45
N ALA A 169 6.98 10.35 17.69
CA ALA A 169 7.54 9.63 18.83
C ALA A 169 6.80 8.30 19.10
N ARG A 170 5.46 8.29 19.07
CA ARG A 170 4.66 7.06 19.21
C ARG A 170 4.91 6.06 18.09
N MET A 171 5.05 6.53 16.85
CA MET A 171 5.36 5.66 15.72
C MET A 171 6.75 5.04 15.86
N GLU A 172 7.74 5.80 16.33
CA GLU A 172 9.09 5.29 16.57
C GLU A 172 9.13 4.28 17.73
N GLU A 173 8.39 4.53 18.80
CA GLU A 173 8.21 3.58 19.90
C GLU A 173 7.55 2.28 19.43
N SER A 174 6.46 2.36 18.67
CA SER A 174 5.77 1.20 18.11
C SER A 174 6.66 0.40 17.15
N ARG A 175 7.48 1.07 16.33
CA ARG A 175 8.48 0.40 15.49
C ARG A 175 9.52 -0.34 16.33
N ARG A 176 10.07 0.30 17.36
CA ARG A 176 11.04 -0.36 18.28
C ARG A 176 10.43 -1.56 18.99
N GLU A 177 9.17 -1.48 19.42
CA GLU A 177 8.47 -2.61 20.02
C GLU A 177 8.29 -3.75 19.02
N THR A 178 7.91 -3.42 17.78
CA THR A 178 7.74 -4.39 16.70
C THR A 178 9.06 -5.08 16.35
N ASP A 179 10.15 -4.30 16.21
CA ASP A 179 11.50 -4.83 15.97
C ASP A 179 11.96 -5.76 17.10
N ARG A 180 11.69 -5.38 18.37
CA ARG A 180 11.95 -6.25 19.52
C ARG A 180 11.16 -7.56 19.46
N ARG A 181 9.85 -7.50 19.18
CA ARG A 181 9.01 -8.70 19.04
C ARG A 181 9.50 -9.61 17.91
N PHE A 182 9.93 -9.04 16.79
CA PHE A 182 10.53 -9.81 15.69
C PHE A 182 11.85 -10.46 16.10
N ALA A 183 12.73 -9.73 16.82
CA ALA A 183 13.98 -10.28 17.32
C ALA A 183 13.74 -11.43 18.32
N GLU A 184 12.79 -11.28 19.24
CA GLU A 184 12.39 -12.33 20.18
C GLU A 184 11.82 -13.56 19.45
N MET A 185 10.98 -13.35 18.44
CA MET A 185 10.42 -14.45 17.63
C MET A 185 11.51 -15.19 16.85
N ALA A 186 12.46 -14.46 16.26
CA ALA A 186 13.60 -15.04 15.56
C ALA A 186 14.47 -15.89 16.51
N ALA A 187 14.77 -15.37 17.71
CA ALA A 187 15.52 -16.09 18.74
C ALA A 187 14.80 -17.38 19.18
N ARG A 188 13.49 -17.33 19.43
CA ARG A 188 12.69 -18.52 19.76
C ARG A 188 12.66 -19.55 18.64
N MET A 189 12.58 -19.11 17.38
CA MET A 189 12.62 -20.01 16.23
C MET A 189 13.98 -20.70 16.10
N GLU A 190 15.08 -19.97 16.36
CA GLU A 190 16.42 -20.55 16.34
C GLU A 190 16.64 -21.54 17.49
N GLU A 191 16.16 -21.22 18.69
CA GLU A 191 16.16 -22.14 19.83
C GLU A 191 15.36 -23.42 19.54
N SER A 192 14.14 -23.29 19.03
CA SER A 192 13.29 -24.44 18.67
C SER A 192 13.93 -25.30 17.57
N ARG A 193 14.60 -24.68 16.58
CA ARG A 193 15.39 -25.42 15.57
C ARG A 193 16.52 -26.22 16.22
N ARG A 194 17.29 -25.60 17.12
CA ARG A 194 18.37 -26.30 17.84
C ARG A 194 17.85 -27.47 18.68
N GLU A 195 16.74 -27.30 19.40
CA GLU A 195 16.12 -28.40 20.14
C GLU A 195 15.67 -29.53 19.20
N THR A 196 15.11 -29.17 18.05
CA THR A 196 14.65 -30.15 17.06
C THR A 196 15.84 -30.91 16.45
N ASP A 197 16.92 -30.21 16.08
CA ASP A 197 18.15 -30.81 15.58
C ASP A 197 18.80 -31.74 16.62
N GLN A 198 18.81 -31.33 17.89
CA GLN A 198 19.27 -32.18 19.00
C GLN A 198 18.42 -33.44 19.15
N ARG A 199 17.08 -33.31 19.14
CA ARG A 199 16.18 -34.48 19.19
C ARG A 199 16.39 -35.43 18.02
N PHE A 200 16.61 -34.89 16.81
CA PHE A 200 16.93 -35.71 15.64
C PHE A 200 18.28 -36.42 15.79
N ALA A 201 19.31 -35.74 16.29
CA ALA A 201 20.61 -36.35 16.55
C ALA A 201 20.53 -37.46 17.60
N GLU A 202 19.79 -37.25 18.70
CA GLU A 202 19.53 -38.27 19.71
C GLU A 202 18.76 -39.47 19.15
N MET A 203 17.72 -39.23 18.34
CA MET A 203 16.96 -40.29 17.68
C MET A 203 17.83 -41.09 16.72
N ALA A 204 18.67 -40.42 15.92
CA ALA A 204 19.62 -41.08 15.02
C ALA A 204 20.62 -41.95 15.80
N ALA A 205 21.15 -41.44 16.92
CA ALA A 205 22.06 -42.20 17.78
C ALA A 205 21.38 -43.45 18.38
N ARG A 206 20.13 -43.33 18.87
CA ARG A 206 19.35 -44.48 19.37
C ARG A 206 19.05 -45.50 18.28
N MET A 207 18.74 -45.06 17.06
CA MET A 207 18.52 -45.97 15.93
C MET A 207 19.80 -46.72 15.55
N GLU A 208 20.94 -46.03 15.53
CA GLU A 208 22.25 -46.63 15.29
C GLU A 208 22.60 -47.68 16.36
N GLU A 209 22.33 -47.39 17.64
CA GLU A 209 22.53 -48.31 18.75
C GLU A 209 21.62 -49.55 18.64
N SER A 210 20.33 -49.35 18.43
CA SER A 210 19.36 -50.45 18.24
C SER A 210 19.71 -51.33 17.03
N ARG A 211 20.20 -50.71 15.95
CA ARG A 211 20.68 -51.45 14.78
C ARG A 211 21.89 -52.33 15.12
N ARG A 212 22.87 -51.81 15.87
CA ARG A 212 24.03 -52.59 16.32
C ARG A 212 23.64 -53.73 17.26
N GLU A 213 22.69 -53.52 18.16
CA GLU A 213 22.16 -54.58 19.02
C GLU A 213 21.47 -55.67 18.19
N THR A 214 20.67 -55.26 17.21
CA THR A 214 19.98 -56.17 16.29
C THR A 214 21.00 -56.99 15.48
N ASP A 215 22.03 -56.35 14.92
CA ASP A 215 23.10 -57.03 14.19
C ASP A 215 23.86 -58.04 15.08
N ARG A 216 24.11 -57.71 16.35
CA ARG A 216 24.70 -58.64 17.34
C ARG A 216 23.80 -59.84 17.59
N ARG A 217 22.51 -59.63 17.86
CA ARG A 217 21.55 -60.73 18.06
C ARG A 217 21.45 -61.63 16.83
N PHE A 218 21.48 -61.05 15.63
CA PHE A 218 21.52 -61.85 14.39
C PHE A 218 22.80 -62.68 14.26
N ALA A 219 23.95 -62.13 14.64
CA ALA A 219 25.21 -62.88 14.63
C ALA A 219 25.21 -64.04 15.64
N GLU A 220 24.66 -63.84 16.83
CA GLU A 220 24.47 -64.88 17.84
C GLU A 220 23.55 -65.99 17.32
N ILE A 221 22.36 -65.64 16.83
CA ILE A 221 21.41 -66.60 16.24
C ILE A 221 22.06 -67.40 15.10
N THR A 222 22.86 -66.74 14.25
CA THR A 222 23.56 -67.42 13.14
C THR A 222 24.57 -68.43 13.66
N THR A 223 25.25 -68.13 14.77
CA THR A 223 26.23 -69.01 15.40
C THR A 223 25.54 -70.21 16.05
N ASP A 224 24.47 -69.97 16.80
CA ASP A 224 23.67 -71.02 17.44
C ASP A 224 23.06 -71.96 16.39
N LEU A 225 22.55 -71.41 15.29
CA LEU A 225 21.98 -72.21 14.20
C LEU A 225 23.03 -73.13 13.56
N ARG A 226 24.28 -72.67 13.40
CA ARG A 226 25.38 -73.51 12.90
C ARG A 226 25.69 -74.64 13.88
N ALA A 227 25.79 -74.36 15.17
CA ALA A 227 26.06 -75.35 16.21
C ALA A 227 24.94 -76.42 16.30
N LEU A 228 23.68 -75.99 16.22
CA LEU A 228 22.54 -76.90 16.17
C LEU A 228 22.60 -77.79 14.93
N THR A 229 22.89 -77.20 13.76
CA THR A 229 23.01 -77.95 12.51
C THR A 229 24.08 -79.03 12.60
N GLU A 230 25.23 -78.73 13.20
CA GLU A 230 26.31 -79.70 13.40
C GLU A 230 25.92 -80.82 14.37
N THR A 231 25.23 -80.47 15.46
CA THR A 231 24.68 -81.45 16.42
C THR A 231 23.72 -82.43 15.74
N VAL A 232 22.79 -81.92 14.93
CA VAL A 232 21.83 -82.76 14.17
C VAL A 232 22.56 -83.68 13.20
N ARG A 233 23.57 -83.20 12.46
CA ARG A 233 24.36 -84.06 11.55
C ARG A 233 25.05 -85.19 12.29
N ASN A 234 25.62 -84.92 13.46
CA ASN A 234 26.30 -85.94 14.27
C ASN A 234 25.32 -86.99 14.81
N LEU A 235 24.12 -86.57 15.21
CA LEU A 235 23.07 -87.48 15.64
C LEU A 235 22.65 -88.44 14.51
N ILE A 236 22.45 -87.92 13.29
CA ILE A 236 22.10 -88.73 12.11
C ILE A 236 23.16 -89.80 11.84
N ARG A 237 24.45 -89.42 11.83
CA ARG A 237 25.56 -90.38 11.61
C ARG A 237 25.58 -91.52 12.63
N ARG A 238 25.25 -91.22 13.89
CA ARG A 238 25.22 -92.22 14.96
C ARG A 238 24.06 -93.21 14.77
N PHE A 239 22.88 -92.70 14.41
CA PHE A 239 21.71 -93.54 14.11
C PHE A 239 21.95 -94.48 12.91
N ASP A 240 22.57 -94.00 11.83
CA ASP A 240 22.89 -94.85 10.67
C ASP A 240 23.82 -96.01 11.05
N SER A 241 24.80 -95.77 11.92
CA SER A 241 25.73 -96.79 12.39
C SER A 241 25.06 -97.88 13.22
N GLU A 242 24.18 -97.50 14.16
CA GLU A 242 23.47 -98.45 15.01
C GLU A 242 22.50 -99.31 14.19
N LEU A 243 21.78 -98.73 13.23
CA LEU A 243 20.91 -99.47 12.31
C LEU A 243 21.68 -100.48 11.44
N GLY A 244 22.91 -100.16 11.04
CA GLY A 244 23.79 -101.08 10.32
C GLY A 244 24.07 -102.37 11.12
N SER A 245 24.41 -102.23 12.40
CA SER A 245 24.71 -103.38 13.27
C SER A 245 23.52 -104.32 13.51
N VAL A 246 22.31 -103.78 13.65
CA VAL A 246 21.09 -104.57 13.90
C VAL A 246 20.70 -105.41 12.68
N LYS A 247 20.87 -104.87 11.47
CA LYS A 247 20.62 -105.60 10.23
C LYS A 247 21.53 -106.81 10.08
N GLY A 248 22.81 -106.67 10.45
CA GLY A 248 23.79 -107.76 10.42
C GLY A 248 23.41 -108.93 11.32
N MET A 249 23.15 -108.67 12.60
CA MET A 249 22.78 -109.72 13.57
C MET A 249 21.54 -110.52 13.15
N THR A 250 20.54 -109.83 12.60
CA THR A 250 19.28 -110.48 12.17
C THR A 250 19.49 -111.45 11.01
N LEU A 251 20.38 -111.09 10.07
CA LEU A 251 20.65 -111.91 8.90
C LEU A 251 21.44 -113.19 9.27
N GLU A 252 22.40 -113.08 10.18
CA GLU A 252 23.15 -114.23 10.71
C GLU A 252 22.20 -115.25 11.36
N MET A 253 21.29 -114.79 12.23
CA MET A 253 20.28 -115.65 12.86
C MET A 253 19.42 -116.38 11.82
N LEU A 254 18.95 -115.67 10.79
CA LEU A 254 18.10 -116.24 9.74
C LEU A 254 18.77 -117.41 9.01
N TYR A 255 20.04 -117.25 8.62
CA TYR A 255 20.76 -118.29 7.88
C TYR A 255 21.16 -119.47 8.76
N ARG A 256 21.54 -119.22 10.01
CA ARG A 256 21.82 -120.28 10.99
C ARG A 256 20.62 -121.19 11.21
N ASP A 257 19.44 -120.62 11.45
CA ASP A 257 18.22 -121.38 11.74
C ASP A 257 17.74 -122.20 10.53
N ASN A 258 17.99 -121.71 9.31
CA ASN A 258 17.52 -122.33 8.08
C ASN A 258 18.57 -123.16 7.34
N ALA A 259 19.82 -123.23 7.81
CA ALA A 259 20.93 -123.82 7.08
C ALA A 259 20.66 -125.27 6.64
N THR A 260 20.02 -126.07 7.51
CA THR A 260 19.67 -127.47 7.21
C THR A 260 18.53 -127.59 6.21
N THR A 261 17.59 -126.64 6.20
CA THR A 261 16.50 -126.54 5.23
C THR A 261 17.03 -126.14 3.86
N ILE A 262 17.87 -125.10 3.80
CA ILE A 262 18.42 -124.56 2.55
C ILE A 262 19.23 -125.62 1.80
N LEU A 263 20.12 -126.32 2.51
CA LEU A 263 20.99 -127.32 1.90
C LEU A 263 20.32 -128.70 1.73
N GLY A 264 19.13 -128.91 2.28
CA GLY A 264 18.48 -130.22 2.36
C GLY A 264 18.22 -130.90 1.02
N LYS A 265 18.17 -130.14 -0.08
CA LYS A 265 18.05 -130.64 -1.46
C LYS A 265 19.31 -131.36 -1.93
N HIS A 266 20.50 -130.90 -1.54
CA HIS A 266 21.79 -131.42 -2.01
C HIS A 266 22.45 -132.36 -0.99
N PHE A 267 22.19 -132.14 0.30
CA PHE A 267 22.79 -132.89 1.39
C PHE A 267 21.71 -133.60 2.23
N ARG A 268 22.10 -134.70 2.87
CA ARG A 268 21.30 -135.44 3.85
C ARG A 268 22.07 -135.55 5.16
N ASN A 269 21.37 -135.89 6.24
CA ASN A 269 21.94 -135.95 7.59
C ASN A 269 22.63 -134.63 7.99
N LEU A 270 22.05 -133.50 7.57
CA LEU A 270 22.57 -132.17 7.89
C LEU A 270 22.46 -131.91 9.40
N ARG A 271 23.55 -131.43 10.00
CA ARG A 271 23.64 -131.05 11.42
C ARG A 271 24.41 -129.75 11.56
N LEU A 272 23.90 -128.86 12.38
CA LEU A 272 24.66 -127.69 12.83
C LEU A 272 25.79 -128.17 13.73
N VAL A 273 26.99 -127.66 13.46
CA VAL A 273 28.18 -127.94 14.25
C VAL A 273 28.28 -126.87 15.34
N ASP A 274 28.45 -127.32 16.58
CA ASP A 274 28.87 -126.41 17.65
C ASP A 274 30.34 -126.05 17.40
N ARG A 275 30.57 -124.80 16.95
CA ARG A 275 31.91 -124.32 16.59
C ARG A 275 32.88 -124.40 17.77
N GLY A 276 32.42 -124.07 18.98
CA GLY A 276 33.28 -124.04 20.17
C GLY A 276 33.78 -125.43 20.51
N GLN A 277 32.87 -126.41 20.55
CA GLN A 277 33.22 -127.80 20.79
C GLN A 277 34.07 -128.38 19.67
N TYR A 278 33.69 -128.15 18.40
CA TYR A 278 34.40 -128.70 17.25
C TYR A 278 35.84 -128.20 17.17
N LEU A 279 36.05 -126.89 17.35
CA LEU A 279 37.39 -126.32 17.33
C LEU A 279 38.24 -126.78 18.52
N GLN A 280 37.63 -127.03 19.68
CA GLN A 280 38.33 -127.60 20.84
C GLN A 280 38.77 -129.06 20.58
N GLU A 281 37.90 -129.88 20.01
CA GLU A 281 38.25 -131.26 19.60
C GLU A 281 39.38 -131.28 18.56
N MET A 282 39.43 -130.28 17.67
CA MET A 282 40.52 -130.12 16.69
C MET A 282 41.85 -129.74 17.35
N LEU A 283 41.85 -128.79 18.29
CA LEU A 283 43.04 -128.38 19.04
C LEU A 283 43.70 -129.55 19.76
N ASP A 284 42.88 -130.45 20.33
CA ASP A 284 43.35 -131.61 21.07
C ASP A 284 44.04 -132.65 20.16
N GLN A 285 43.65 -132.71 18.88
CA GLN A 285 44.17 -133.68 17.91
C GLN A 285 45.39 -133.14 17.14
N HIS A 286 45.42 -131.84 16.82
CA HIS A 286 46.53 -131.18 16.12
C HIS A 286 46.66 -129.69 16.52
N PRO A 287 47.89 -129.15 16.58
CA PRO A 287 48.10 -127.73 16.88
C PRO A 287 47.70 -126.83 15.70
N ILE A 288 46.89 -125.81 15.97
CA ILE A 288 46.55 -124.69 15.05
C ILE A 288 47.10 -123.36 15.58
N THR A 289 47.35 -122.39 14.69
CA THR A 289 47.87 -121.07 15.07
C THR A 289 46.78 -120.15 15.64
N ASP A 290 47.18 -119.16 16.45
CA ASP A 290 46.27 -118.13 16.98
C ASP A 290 45.49 -117.38 15.88
N ASN A 291 46.11 -117.23 14.70
CA ASN A 291 45.48 -116.57 13.57
C ASN A 291 44.41 -117.46 12.91
N GLU A 292 44.71 -118.75 12.69
CA GLU A 292 43.73 -119.72 12.19
C GLU A 292 42.56 -119.88 13.18
N TRP A 293 42.85 -119.91 14.48
CA TRP A 293 41.81 -119.93 15.52
C TRP A 293 40.87 -118.72 15.42
N LYS A 294 41.42 -117.49 15.36
CA LYS A 294 40.62 -116.28 15.21
C LYS A 294 39.76 -116.31 13.95
N GLN A 295 40.32 -116.78 12.83
CA GLN A 295 39.58 -116.92 11.59
C GLN A 295 38.41 -117.89 11.71
N LEU A 296 38.61 -119.06 12.32
CA LEU A 296 37.56 -120.07 12.45
C LEU A 296 36.49 -119.70 13.49
N VAL A 297 36.87 -119.08 14.61
CA VAL A 297 35.92 -118.60 15.63
C VAL A 297 34.97 -117.55 15.05
N SER A 298 35.48 -116.69 14.17
CA SER A 298 34.72 -115.66 13.49
C SER A 298 33.84 -116.17 12.34
N SER A 299 33.69 -117.49 12.18
CA SER A 299 32.72 -118.09 11.25
C SER A 299 31.29 -118.01 11.74
N ASP A 300 30.39 -117.72 10.81
CA ASP A 300 29.00 -117.40 11.14
C ASP A 300 28.19 -118.67 11.36
N VAL A 301 28.39 -119.68 10.51
CA VAL A 301 27.72 -120.99 10.64
C VAL A 301 28.66 -122.11 10.21
N MET A 302 28.62 -123.25 10.91
CA MET A 302 29.24 -124.50 10.45
C MET A 302 28.19 -125.62 10.39
N VAL A 303 28.18 -126.38 9.31
CA VAL A 303 27.18 -127.43 9.04
C VAL A 303 27.88 -128.67 8.51
N GLN A 304 27.63 -129.83 9.11
CA GLN A 304 28.06 -131.12 8.58
C GLN A 304 26.91 -131.78 7.82
N GLY A 305 27.22 -132.45 6.71
CA GLY A 305 26.22 -133.19 5.95
C GLY A 305 26.81 -134.11 4.90
N VAL A 306 26.04 -135.10 4.48
CA VAL A 306 26.45 -136.07 3.46
C VAL A 306 25.83 -135.69 2.13
N HIS A 307 26.66 -135.49 1.10
CA HIS A 307 26.18 -135.17 -0.24
C HIS A 307 25.35 -136.33 -0.80
N ARG A 308 24.17 -136.03 -1.35
CA ARG A 308 23.18 -137.07 -1.71
C ARG A 308 23.63 -137.92 -2.90
N LEU A 309 24.32 -137.34 -3.87
CA LEU A 309 24.73 -138.04 -5.10
C LEU A 309 26.05 -138.79 -4.92
N THR A 310 27.05 -138.13 -4.32
CA THR A 310 28.41 -138.69 -4.20
C THR A 310 28.61 -139.49 -2.92
N GLY A 311 27.71 -139.36 -1.93
CA GLY A 311 27.80 -140.03 -0.64
C GLY A 311 28.93 -139.52 0.28
N LYS A 312 29.66 -138.48 -0.14
CA LYS A 312 30.76 -137.89 0.63
C LYS A 312 30.23 -137.01 1.77
N GLU A 313 30.87 -137.09 2.93
CA GLU A 313 30.59 -136.20 4.06
C GLU A 313 31.39 -134.91 3.93
N TYR A 314 30.70 -133.77 4.06
CA TYR A 314 31.24 -132.43 3.97
C TYR A 314 31.07 -131.66 5.28
N LEU A 315 32.06 -130.86 5.61
CA LEU A 315 31.97 -129.79 6.62
C LEU A 315 31.84 -128.46 5.88
N MET A 316 30.71 -127.78 6.03
CA MET A 316 30.41 -126.53 5.37
C MET A 316 30.64 -125.37 6.33
N VAL A 317 31.45 -124.39 5.95
CA VAL A 317 31.72 -123.17 6.72
C VAL A 317 31.13 -121.97 6.00
N TRP A 318 30.31 -121.19 6.70
CA TRP A 318 29.50 -120.14 6.13
C TRP A 318 29.97 -118.75 6.56
N GLU A 319 29.96 -117.83 5.60
CA GLU A 319 29.97 -116.38 5.78
C GLU A 319 28.60 -115.81 5.42
N VAL A 320 28.04 -114.97 6.29
CA VAL A 320 26.73 -114.38 6.13
C VAL A 320 26.86 -112.86 6.05
N SER A 321 26.48 -112.29 4.90
CA SER A 321 26.51 -110.84 4.67
C SER A 321 25.24 -110.37 3.98
N TRP A 322 24.80 -109.15 4.24
CA TRP A 322 23.65 -108.58 3.52
C TRP A 322 23.98 -108.39 2.04
N VAL A 323 25.21 -107.95 1.76
CA VAL A 323 25.77 -107.79 0.42
C VAL A 323 27.06 -108.61 0.37
N ILE A 324 27.04 -109.70 -0.38
CA ILE A 324 28.18 -110.59 -0.58
C ILE A 324 29.17 -109.92 -1.54
N ASP A 325 30.34 -109.59 -1.04
CA ASP A 325 31.46 -109.04 -1.80
C ASP A 325 32.62 -110.04 -1.95
N ASP A 326 33.68 -109.62 -2.64
CA ASP A 326 34.86 -110.46 -2.87
C ASP A 326 35.52 -110.90 -1.56
N HIS A 327 35.50 -110.05 -0.52
CA HIS A 327 36.09 -110.38 0.78
C HIS A 327 35.27 -111.47 1.49
N ASP A 328 33.94 -111.44 1.39
CA ASP A 328 33.09 -112.49 1.97
C ASP A 328 33.42 -113.86 1.34
N VAL A 329 33.65 -113.89 0.03
CA VAL A 329 34.05 -115.10 -0.70
C VAL A 329 35.45 -115.57 -0.30
N GLU A 330 36.40 -114.64 -0.20
CA GLU A 330 37.77 -114.95 0.22
C GLU A 330 37.79 -115.52 1.64
N ARG A 331 37.08 -114.91 2.60
CA ARG A 331 37.04 -115.41 3.97
C ARG A 331 36.43 -116.81 4.05
N ALA A 332 35.34 -117.06 3.33
CA ALA A 332 34.74 -118.40 3.28
C ALA A 332 35.75 -119.43 2.75
N ALA A 333 36.41 -119.12 1.62
CA ALA A 333 37.39 -119.99 0.97
C ALA A 333 38.58 -120.28 1.88
N ASP A 334 39.20 -119.25 2.46
CA ASP A 334 40.35 -119.36 3.34
C ASP A 334 40.01 -120.20 4.59
N ARG A 335 38.81 -120.00 5.18
CA ARG A 335 38.34 -120.79 6.32
C ARG A 335 38.13 -122.25 5.96
N ALA A 336 37.59 -122.53 4.78
CA ALA A 336 37.45 -123.91 4.32
C ALA A 336 38.81 -124.54 4.05
N GLU A 337 39.78 -123.80 3.49
CA GLU A 337 41.14 -124.29 3.24
C GLU A 337 41.86 -124.66 4.54
N ILE A 338 41.72 -123.85 5.59
CA ILE A 338 42.16 -124.20 6.94
C ILE A 338 41.49 -125.54 7.32
N LEU A 339 40.16 -125.62 7.30
CA LEU A 339 39.43 -126.84 7.71
C LEU A 339 39.79 -128.09 6.88
N ARG A 340 40.22 -127.95 5.63
CA ARG A 340 40.61 -129.08 4.76
C ARG A 340 41.81 -129.87 5.27
N GLN A 341 42.65 -129.29 6.12
CA GLN A 341 43.74 -130.02 6.76
C GLN A 341 43.21 -131.16 7.67
N TRP A 342 41.97 -131.05 8.16
CA TRP A 342 41.34 -132.00 9.08
C TRP A 342 40.18 -132.78 8.44
N GLN A 343 39.31 -132.08 7.72
CA GLN A 343 38.23 -132.67 6.96
C GLN A 343 38.46 -132.37 5.49
N ALA A 344 39.03 -133.33 4.74
CA ALA A 344 39.38 -133.15 3.33
C ALA A 344 38.22 -132.58 2.46
N ASN A 345 36.98 -132.83 2.87
CA ASN A 345 35.77 -132.31 2.24
C ASN A 345 35.21 -131.08 3.00
N ALA A 346 36.02 -130.06 3.29
CA ALA A 346 35.49 -128.80 3.80
C ALA A 346 35.06 -127.87 2.65
N LEU A 347 33.77 -127.51 2.63
CA LEU A 347 33.13 -126.71 1.58
C LEU A 347 32.92 -125.27 2.07
N PRO A 348 33.53 -124.27 1.42
CA PRO A 348 33.25 -122.87 1.72
C PRO A 348 31.86 -122.49 1.22
N VAL A 349 31.12 -121.73 2.03
CA VAL A 349 29.77 -121.25 1.72
C VAL A 349 29.68 -119.75 2.01
N VAL A 350 29.09 -118.99 1.11
CA VAL A 350 28.68 -117.59 1.37
C VAL A 350 27.17 -117.49 1.26
N ALA A 351 26.54 -116.72 2.15
CA ALA A 351 25.11 -116.54 2.20
C ALA A 351 24.72 -115.07 2.36
N GLY A 352 23.71 -114.62 1.61
CA GLY A 352 23.33 -113.21 1.66
C GLY A 352 22.09 -112.84 0.85
N LYS A 353 21.75 -111.54 0.83
CA LYS A 353 20.58 -111.03 0.09
C LYS A 353 20.94 -110.46 -1.28
N VAL A 354 22.14 -109.91 -1.41
CA VAL A 354 22.65 -109.34 -2.66
C VAL A 354 24.02 -109.94 -2.92
N LEU A 355 24.30 -110.29 -4.17
CA LEU A 355 25.60 -110.77 -4.62
C LEU A 355 26.18 -109.75 -5.61
N THR A 356 27.41 -109.31 -5.37
CA THR A 356 28.12 -108.46 -6.33
C THR A 356 28.61 -109.28 -7.53
N ALA A 357 28.73 -108.63 -8.69
CA ALA A 357 29.16 -109.31 -9.91
C ALA A 357 30.57 -109.91 -9.80
N SER A 358 31.50 -109.21 -9.11
CA SER A 358 32.84 -109.71 -8.86
C SER A 358 32.83 -110.91 -7.92
N ALA A 359 32.06 -110.85 -6.82
CA ALA A 359 31.97 -111.96 -5.86
C ALA A 359 31.40 -113.22 -6.49
N HIS A 360 30.46 -113.08 -7.42
CA HIS A 360 29.94 -114.21 -8.18
C HIS A 360 31.04 -114.93 -8.97
N GLN A 361 31.90 -114.17 -9.66
CA GLN A 361 33.03 -114.71 -10.40
C GLN A 361 34.07 -115.35 -9.47
N ALA A 362 34.43 -114.66 -8.38
CA ALA A 362 35.39 -115.16 -7.39
C ALA A 362 34.90 -116.47 -6.74
N ALA A 363 33.60 -116.57 -6.45
CA ALA A 363 33.02 -117.78 -5.87
C ALA A 363 33.09 -118.97 -6.82
N GLN A 364 32.86 -118.75 -8.12
CA GLN A 364 33.03 -119.80 -9.14
C GLN A 364 34.49 -120.24 -9.27
N GLU A 365 35.42 -119.30 -9.30
CA GLU A 365 36.85 -119.58 -9.43
C GLU A 365 37.40 -120.37 -8.23
N ARG A 366 36.95 -120.04 -7.01
CA ARG A 366 37.41 -120.67 -5.76
C ARG A 366 36.57 -121.87 -5.30
N GLY A 367 35.50 -122.20 -6.03
CA GLY A 367 34.61 -123.31 -5.67
C GLY A 367 33.84 -123.08 -4.37
N VAL A 368 33.41 -121.83 -4.13
CA VAL A 368 32.60 -121.41 -2.98
C VAL A 368 31.13 -121.54 -3.32
N LEU A 369 30.39 -122.27 -2.48
CA LEU A 369 28.95 -122.42 -2.61
C LEU A 369 28.25 -121.11 -2.25
N VAL A 370 27.43 -120.58 -3.15
CA VAL A 370 26.71 -119.33 -2.90
C VAL A 370 25.24 -119.62 -2.60
N ILE A 371 24.75 -119.02 -1.51
CA ILE A 371 23.35 -119.05 -1.10
C ILE A 371 22.81 -117.62 -1.18
N LEU A 372 21.90 -117.41 -2.12
CA LEU A 372 21.26 -116.11 -2.32
C LEU A 372 19.77 -116.25 -1.98
N ASP A 373 19.29 -115.39 -1.08
CA ASP A 373 17.88 -115.37 -0.65
C ASP A 373 17.34 -116.76 -0.23
N SER A 374 18.14 -117.50 0.54
CA SER A 374 17.84 -118.87 1.01
C SER A 374 17.78 -119.95 -0.08
N GLU A 375 18.28 -119.66 -1.29
CA GLU A 375 18.43 -120.64 -2.37
C GLU A 375 19.90 -120.87 -2.73
N VAL A 376 20.26 -122.13 -2.99
CA VAL A 376 21.59 -122.50 -3.46
C VAL A 376 21.72 -122.14 -4.94
N LEU A 377 22.74 -121.37 -5.30
CA LEU A 377 23.07 -121.11 -6.70
C LEU A 377 23.71 -122.36 -7.32
N GLU A 378 22.95 -123.09 -8.12
CA GLU A 378 23.32 -124.41 -8.67
C GLU A 378 24.67 -124.42 -9.41
N GLN A 379 25.05 -123.30 -10.03
CA GLN A 379 26.33 -123.13 -10.73
C GLN A 379 27.55 -123.23 -9.80
N THR A 380 27.33 -123.15 -8.49
CA THR A 380 28.37 -123.22 -7.45
C THR A 380 28.26 -124.47 -6.57
N ALA A 381 27.29 -125.34 -6.83
CA ALA A 381 27.11 -126.58 -6.10
C ALA A 381 28.15 -127.64 -6.52
N PRO A 382 28.71 -128.41 -5.57
CA PRO A 382 29.61 -129.52 -5.91
C PRO A 382 28.85 -130.61 -6.70
N ALA A 383 29.45 -131.07 -7.79
CA ALA A 383 28.90 -132.14 -8.64
C ALA A 383 28.85 -133.52 -7.95
#